data_AF-A0A261TM88-F1
#
_entry.id   AF-A0A261TM88-F1
#
_cell.length_a   1.000
_cell.length_b   1.000
_cell.length_c   1.000
_cell.angle_alpha   90.00
_cell.angle_beta   90.00
_cell.angle_gamma   90.00
#
_symmetry.space_group_name_H-M   'P 1'
#
loop_
_entity.id
_entity.type
_entity.pdbx_description
1 polymer ?
#
loop_
_entity_poly.entity_id
_entity_poly.type
_entity_poly.pdbx_seq_one_letter_code
_entity_poly.pdbx_strand_id
1 'polypeptide(L)'
;MGTAKYDHPGFVADTGTDGQFLVGIWCPHGYPAHVHIGRVDEHGQAEAQLRLRIPDSVFQSMPDDAETLCRRAMGQAVRDHLLTGNEFQETRLQLDAVPWSGPMRAMAPA
;
A
#
# COMPACT_ATOMS: atom_id res chain seq x y z
N MET A 1 21.99 11.66 8.51
CA MET A 1 21.60 10.27 8.23
C MET A 1 20.09 10.28 8.10
N GLY A 2 19.58 10.49 6.89
CA GLY A 2 18.17 10.84 6.66
C GLY A 2 17.28 9.63 6.88
N THR A 3 16.34 9.75 7.82
CA THR A 3 15.24 8.81 8.00
C THR A 3 14.50 8.66 6.67
N ALA A 4 14.40 7.43 6.17
CA ALA A 4 13.68 7.14 4.95
C ALA A 4 12.27 7.73 5.06
N LYS A 5 11.84 8.44 4.03
CA LYS A 5 10.70 9.37 4.09
C LYS A 5 9.38 8.71 4.50
N TYR A 6 9.28 7.38 4.55
CA TYR A 6 8.10 6.66 5.05
C TYR A 6 8.51 5.38 5.81
N ASP A 7 8.53 5.51 7.14
CA ASP A 7 8.42 4.45 8.15
C ASP A 7 7.10 4.73 8.92
N HIS A 8 6.02 4.98 8.16
CA HIS A 8 4.76 5.51 8.68
C HIS A 8 3.81 4.35 9.04
N PRO A 9 3.03 4.47 10.13
CA PRO A 9 1.89 3.57 10.34
C PRO A 9 0.99 3.73 9.11
N GLY A 10 0.73 2.63 8.40
CA GLY A 10 0.04 2.65 7.11
C GLY A 10 -1.38 3.19 7.18
N PHE A 11 -2.16 2.93 6.16
CA PHE A 11 -3.56 3.29 6.08
C PHE A 11 -4.43 2.04 6.10
N VAL A 12 -5.58 2.10 6.76
CA VAL A 12 -6.62 1.08 6.63
C VAL A 12 -7.59 1.52 5.56
N ALA A 13 -7.69 0.74 4.50
CA ALA A 13 -8.67 0.85 3.43
C ALA A 13 -9.85 -0.08 3.72
N ASP A 14 -11.06 0.46 3.81
CA ASP A 14 -12.30 -0.32 3.97
C ASP A 14 -13.02 -0.49 2.63
N THR A 15 -12.92 -1.68 2.05
CA THR A 15 -13.54 -2.02 0.76
C THR A 15 -15.00 -2.42 0.89
N GLY A 16 -15.57 -2.39 2.10
CA GLY A 16 -16.91 -2.87 2.39
C GLY A 16 -16.97 -4.40 2.33
N THR A 17 -17.41 -4.94 1.18
CA THR A 17 -17.67 -6.38 1.03
C THR A 17 -16.42 -7.25 1.07
N ASP A 18 -15.28 -6.75 0.61
CA ASP A 18 -14.02 -7.52 0.60
C ASP A 18 -13.24 -7.37 1.93
N GLY A 19 -13.72 -6.50 2.82
CA GLY A 19 -13.18 -6.26 4.16
C GLY A 19 -12.18 -5.11 4.23
N GLN A 20 -11.41 -5.10 5.30
CA GLN A 20 -10.42 -4.06 5.59
C GLN A 20 -9.02 -4.52 5.22
N PHE A 21 -8.24 -3.62 4.63
CA PHE A 21 -6.86 -3.86 4.21
C PHE A 21 -5.93 -2.83 4.79
N LEU A 22 -4.82 -3.28 5.35
CA LEU A 22 -3.70 -2.42 5.72
C LEU A 22 -2.83 -2.18 4.50
N VAL A 23 -2.52 -0.91 4.23
CA VAL A 23 -1.77 -0.42 3.08
C VAL A 23 -0.66 0.50 3.58
N GLY A 24 0.59 0.21 3.30
CA GLY A 24 1.71 1.04 3.77
C GLY A 24 2.84 1.13 2.77
N ILE A 25 3.71 2.13 2.93
CA ILE A 25 4.90 2.29 2.09
C ILE A 25 6.11 1.84 2.91
N TRP A 26 6.92 0.96 2.33
CA TRP A 26 8.17 0.46 2.89
C TRP A 26 9.34 0.92 2.05
N CYS A 27 10.35 1.47 2.72
CA CYS A 27 11.59 1.96 2.11
C CYS A 27 12.83 1.29 2.73
N PRO A 28 12.98 -0.05 2.62
CA PRO A 28 14.12 -0.75 3.21
C PRO A 28 15.44 -0.37 2.51
N HIS A 29 16.54 -0.48 3.24
CA HIS A 29 17.87 -0.28 2.66
C HIS A 29 18.23 -1.40 1.68
N GLY A 30 18.71 -1.06 0.49
CA GLY A 30 19.18 -2.02 -0.51
C GLY A 30 18.08 -2.74 -1.31
N TYR A 31 16.82 -2.34 -1.15
CA TYR A 31 15.70 -2.87 -1.93
C TYR A 31 14.75 -1.74 -2.35
N PRO A 32 14.17 -1.76 -3.57
CA PRO A 32 13.30 -0.68 -4.06
C PRO A 32 12.14 -0.39 -3.11
N ALA A 33 11.76 0.88 -3.02
CA ALA A 33 10.58 1.29 -2.27
C ALA A 33 9.35 0.53 -2.79
N HIS A 34 8.43 0.16 -1.91
CA HIS A 34 7.26 -0.62 -2.29
C HIS A 34 6.10 -0.43 -1.33
N VAL A 35 4.89 -0.70 -1.81
CA VAL A 35 3.68 -0.71 -0.99
C VAL A 35 3.36 -2.15 -0.59
N HIS A 36 3.08 -2.42 0.69
CA HIS A 36 2.41 -3.68 1.07
C HIS A 36 0.92 -3.45 1.24
N ILE A 37 0.14 -4.45 0.84
CA ILE A 37 -1.30 -4.55 1.10
C ILE A 37 -1.55 -5.89 1.76
N GLY A 38 -2.20 -5.88 2.91
CA GLY A 38 -2.54 -7.07 3.69
C GLY A 38 -3.96 -6.98 4.24
N ARG A 39 -4.69 -8.09 4.27
CA ARG A 39 -6.02 -8.12 4.87
C ARG A 39 -5.90 -8.01 6.39
N VAL A 40 -6.74 -7.16 6.99
CA VAL A 40 -6.81 -6.99 8.44
C VAL A 40 -7.62 -8.14 9.05
N ASP A 41 -7.07 -8.79 10.06
CA ASP A 41 -7.71 -9.85 10.83
C ASP A 41 -8.57 -9.31 11.99
N GLU A 42 -9.22 -10.21 12.73
CA GLU A 42 -10.08 -9.88 13.87
C GLU A 42 -9.32 -9.21 15.04
N HIS A 43 -7.98 -9.33 15.06
CA HIS A 43 -7.10 -8.73 16.06
C HIS A 43 -6.50 -7.39 15.58
N GLY A 44 -6.92 -6.89 14.41
CA GLY A 44 -6.41 -5.66 13.83
C GLY A 44 -4.98 -5.78 13.30
N GLN A 45 -4.45 -7.00 13.17
CA GLN A 45 -3.17 -7.28 12.54
C GLN A 45 -3.37 -7.54 11.05
N ALA A 46 -2.34 -7.32 10.25
CA ALA A 46 -2.38 -7.65 8.83
C ALA A 46 -1.04 -8.22 8.39
N GLU A 47 -1.09 -9.35 7.71
CA GLU A 47 0.06 -9.89 6.99
C GLU A 47 0.02 -9.42 5.54
N ALA A 48 1.17 -8.97 5.02
CA ALA A 48 1.27 -8.52 3.64
C ALA A 48 1.01 -9.68 2.68
N GLN A 49 -0.02 -9.56 1.85
CA GLN A 49 -0.37 -10.53 0.81
C GLN A 49 0.03 -10.03 -0.58
N LEU A 50 0.17 -8.72 -0.75
CA LEU A 50 0.56 -8.08 -2.00
C LEU A 50 1.66 -7.05 -1.75
N ARG A 51 2.69 -7.08 -2.61
CA ARG A 51 3.71 -6.05 -2.69
C ARG A 51 3.70 -5.39 -4.06
N LEU A 52 3.56 -4.06 -4.08
CA LEU A 52 3.67 -3.25 -5.29
C LEU A 52 4.97 -2.46 -5.27
N ARG A 53 5.95 -2.86 -6.09
CA ARG A 53 7.22 -2.15 -6.20
C ARG A 53 7.05 -0.79 -6.86
N ILE A 54 7.57 0.24 -6.23
CA ILE A 54 7.57 1.61 -6.74
C ILE A 54 8.82 1.78 -7.61
N PRO A 55 8.69 2.27 -8.86
CA PRO A 55 9.86 2.54 -9.70
C PRO A 55 10.82 3.56 -9.07
N ASP A 56 12.10 3.18 -8.94
CA ASP A 56 13.13 3.98 -8.25
C ASP A 56 13.32 5.37 -8.87
N SER A 57 13.22 5.47 -10.20
CA SER A 57 13.35 6.73 -10.93
C SER A 57 12.25 7.76 -10.63
N VAL A 58 11.14 7.30 -10.05
CA VAL A 58 9.95 8.14 -9.86
C VAL A 58 9.69 8.40 -8.38
N PHE A 59 10.07 7.50 -7.48
CA PHE A 59 9.73 7.63 -6.05
C PHE A 59 10.21 8.93 -5.40
N GLN A 60 11.39 9.44 -5.78
CA GLN A 60 11.91 10.70 -5.24
C GLN A 60 11.31 11.95 -5.89
N SER A 61 10.67 11.82 -7.05
CA SER A 61 10.13 12.91 -7.87
C SER A 61 8.60 12.95 -7.93
N MET A 62 7.92 12.00 -7.27
CA MET A 62 6.46 12.00 -7.21
C MET A 62 5.92 13.19 -6.42
N PRO A 63 4.90 13.90 -6.94
CA PRO A 63 4.17 14.91 -6.19
C PRO A 63 3.19 14.29 -5.18
N ASP A 64 2.87 12.99 -5.34
CA ASP A 64 1.91 12.29 -4.48
C ASP A 64 2.40 12.27 -3.03
N ASP A 65 1.51 12.61 -2.11
CA ASP A 65 1.68 12.28 -0.70
C ASP A 65 1.51 10.78 -0.46
N ALA A 66 1.83 10.33 0.76
CA ALA A 66 1.76 8.92 1.13
C ALA A 66 0.35 8.32 0.97
N GLU A 67 -0.69 9.08 1.33
CA GLU A 67 -2.07 8.61 1.22
C GLU A 67 -2.45 8.41 -0.25
N THR A 68 -2.12 9.39 -1.10
CA THR A 68 -2.38 9.34 -2.54
C THR A 68 -1.70 8.12 -3.17
N LEU A 69 -0.45 7.85 -2.81
CA LEU A 69 0.27 6.68 -3.30
C LEU A 69 -0.37 5.36 -2.84
N CYS A 70 -0.77 5.27 -1.57
CA CYS A 70 -1.50 4.14 -1.02
C CYS A 70 -2.87 3.96 -1.69
N ARG A 71 -3.57 5.05 -2.02
CA ARG A 71 -4.82 5.01 -2.78
C ARG A 71 -4.62 4.49 -4.20
N ARG A 72 -3.56 4.89 -4.89
CA ARG A 72 -3.23 4.32 -6.22
C ARG A 72 -2.95 2.83 -6.15
N ALA A 73 -2.15 2.43 -5.15
CA ALA A 73 -1.85 1.03 -4.88
C ALA A 73 -3.13 0.20 -4.66
N MET A 74 -4.05 0.70 -3.82
CA MET A 74 -5.35 0.06 -3.63
C MET A 74 -6.20 0.05 -4.90
N GLY A 75 -6.23 1.15 -5.64
CA GLY A 75 -7.00 1.24 -6.88
C GLY A 75 -6.55 0.21 -7.90
N GLN A 76 -5.24 0.03 -8.05
CA GLN A 76 -4.65 -1.04 -8.85
C GLN A 76 -5.01 -2.42 -8.30
N ALA A 77 -4.85 -2.66 -7.00
CA ALA A 77 -5.11 -3.96 -6.40
C ALA A 77 -6.57 -4.42 -6.56
N VAL A 78 -7.53 -3.50 -6.41
CA VAL A 78 -8.96 -3.77 -6.65
C VAL A 78 -9.24 -4.00 -8.13
N ARG A 79 -8.75 -3.12 -9.01
CA ARG A 79 -8.98 -3.20 -10.46
C ARG A 79 -8.44 -4.51 -11.06
N ASP A 80 -7.27 -4.94 -10.59
CA ASP A 80 -6.55 -6.10 -11.13
C ASP A 80 -6.88 -7.39 -10.34
N HIS A 81 -7.84 -7.35 -9.40
CA HIS A 81 -8.24 -8.46 -8.54
C HIS A 81 -7.07 -9.13 -7.78
N LEU A 82 -6.10 -8.34 -7.33
CA LEU A 82 -4.88 -8.83 -6.67
C LEU A 82 -5.08 -9.16 -5.18
N LEU A 83 -6.28 -9.00 -4.63
CA LEU A 83 -6.57 -9.24 -3.20
C LEU A 83 -7.45 -10.46 -2.95
N THR A 84 -7.69 -11.29 -3.97
CA THR A 84 -8.62 -12.43 -3.89
C THR A 84 -7.96 -13.76 -3.50
N GLY A 85 -6.64 -13.78 -3.33
CA GLY A 85 -5.86 -14.98 -3.01
C GLY A 85 -5.22 -14.92 -1.62
N ASN A 86 -4.82 -16.08 -1.10
CA ASN A 86 -4.11 -16.21 0.18
C ASN A 86 -2.58 -16.28 0.02
N GLU A 87 -2.08 -16.25 -1.21
CA GLU A 87 -0.66 -16.36 -1.50
C GLU A 87 -0.03 -14.97 -1.63
N PHE A 88 1.20 -14.84 -1.10
CA PHE A 88 1.99 -13.64 -1.30
C PHE A 88 2.31 -13.45 -2.78
N GLN A 89 2.10 -12.23 -3.27
CA GLN A 89 2.42 -11.85 -4.64
C GLN A 89 3.15 -10.50 -4.70
N GLU A 90 3.99 -10.37 -5.73
CA GLU A 90 4.78 -9.16 -5.98
C GLU A 90 4.61 -8.71 -7.43
N THR A 91 4.27 -7.45 -7.63
CA THR A 91 4.20 -6.82 -8.95
C THR A 91 4.65 -5.35 -8.88
N ARG A 92 4.49 -4.59 -9.96
CA ARG A 92 4.87 -3.17 -10.03
C ARG A 92 3.67 -2.26 -9.81
N LEU A 93 3.89 -1.17 -9.08
CA LEU A 93 2.91 -0.09 -8.97
C LEU A 93 2.82 0.67 -10.30
N GLN A 94 1.59 0.78 -10.81
CA GLN A 94 1.24 1.62 -11.95
C GLN A 94 0.92 3.02 -11.44
N LEU A 95 1.73 4.00 -11.82
CA LEU A 95 1.61 5.37 -11.31
C LEU A 95 0.44 6.14 -11.92
N ASP A 96 -0.03 5.67 -13.07
CA ASP A 96 -1.25 6.11 -13.73
C ASP A 96 -2.51 5.38 -13.22
N ALA A 97 -2.37 4.46 -12.27
CA ALA A 97 -3.53 3.86 -11.60
C ALA A 97 -4.39 4.96 -10.97
N VAL A 98 -5.70 4.84 -11.20
CA VAL A 98 -6.69 5.75 -10.61
C VAL A 98 -6.67 5.56 -9.09
N PRO A 99 -6.45 6.62 -8.29
CA PRO A 99 -6.50 6.52 -6.84
C PRO A 99 -7.86 6.00 -6.38
N TRP A 100 -7.85 5.01 -5.48
CA TRP A 100 -9.06 4.49 -4.89
C TRP A 100 -9.77 5.55 -4.06
N SER A 101 -11.07 5.72 -4.32
CA SER A 101 -11.92 6.77 -3.74
C SER A 101 -12.67 6.33 -2.48
N GLY A 102 -12.50 5.08 -2.04
CA GLY A 102 -13.20 4.55 -0.87
C GLY A 102 -12.65 5.06 0.48
N PRO A 103 -13.29 4.64 1.59
CA PRO A 103 -12.89 5.03 2.93
C PRO A 103 -11.46 4.57 3.24
N MET A 104 -10.58 5.52 3.54
CA MET A 104 -9.21 5.25 3.96
C MET A 104 -8.91 6.11 5.18
N ARG A 105 -8.29 5.51 6.20
CA ARG A 105 -7.88 6.21 7.43
C ARG A 105 -6.42 5.89 7.74
N ALA A 106 -5.69 6.87 8.24
CA ALA A 106 -4.36 6.61 8.80
C ALA A 106 -4.48 5.67 10.01
N MET A 107 -3.59 4.68 10.10
CA MET A 107 -3.41 3.93 11.35
C MET A 107 -2.86 4.88 12.41
N ALA A 108 -3.42 4.79 13.62
CA ALA A 108 -2.80 5.42 14.76
C ALA A 108 -1.43 4.76 15.02
N PRO A 109 -0.36 5.52 15.28
CA PRO A 109 0.85 4.93 15.83
C PRO A 109 0.50 4.25 17.16
N ALA A 110 1.01 3.04 17.37
CA ALA A 110 0.89 2.31 18.63
C ALA A 110 1.71 2.97 19.74
#